data_AF-A0AA38IEG9-F1
#
_entry.id   AF-A0AA38IEG9-F1
#
_cell.length_a   1.000
_cell.length_b   1.000
_cell.length_c   1.000
_cell.angle_alpha   90.00
_cell.angle_beta   90.00
_cell.angle_gamma   90.00
#
_symmetry.space_group_name_H-M   'P 1'
#
loop_
_entity.id
_entity.type
_entity.pdbx_description
1 polymer ?
#
loop_
_entity_poly.entity_id
_entity_poly.type
_entity_poly.pdbx_seq_one_letter_code
_entity_poly.pdbx_strand_id
1 'polypeptide(L)'
;MFRAMVVLTLCALAGAGEPVKSAKADSKPVPCTCGVFLSGQFKKGSKEQPKGVPVLTQEMDTPFMNNAMGNRQCTNKCLEMIITHLPKSGDIICATVDRDLVHKERAFLFVKNYSQKWVNTNMSAGREFCCKDNVPYKCPIS
;
A
#
# COMPACT_ATOMS: atom_id res chain seq x y z
N MET A 1 31.35 -33.77 57.60
CA MET A 1 29.92 -34.07 57.83
C MET A 1 29.11 -33.43 56.71
N PHE A 2 28.21 -34.22 56.12
CA PHE A 2 27.16 -33.92 55.14
C PHE A 2 27.49 -33.49 53.69
N ARG A 3 27.40 -34.53 52.83
CA ARG A 3 26.99 -34.49 51.43
C ARG A 3 25.66 -33.74 51.28
N ALA A 4 25.49 -33.01 50.17
CA ALA A 4 24.19 -32.90 49.51
C ALA A 4 24.40 -32.60 48.01
N MET A 5 24.27 -33.66 47.20
CA MET A 5 23.93 -33.53 45.79
C MET A 5 22.50 -32.99 45.70
N VAL A 6 22.28 -31.94 44.91
CA VAL A 6 20.93 -31.50 44.54
C VAL A 6 20.75 -31.67 43.04
N VAL A 7 20.26 -32.86 42.72
CA VAL A 7 19.25 -33.23 41.72
C VAL A 7 19.01 -32.24 40.56
N LEU A 8 19.38 -32.71 39.37
CA LEU A 8 18.86 -32.30 38.06
C LEU A 8 17.33 -32.20 38.09
N THR A 9 16.77 -31.03 37.82
CA THR A 9 15.33 -30.92 37.50
C THR A 9 15.19 -30.35 36.08
N LEU A 10 14.89 -31.24 35.14
CA LEU A 10 14.44 -30.92 33.79
C LEU A 10 13.01 -30.37 33.88
N CYS A 11 12.83 -29.06 33.72
CA CYS A 11 11.52 -28.51 33.38
C CYS A 11 11.33 -28.59 31.87
N ALA A 12 10.67 -29.65 31.41
CA ALA A 12 10.05 -29.70 30.10
C ALA A 12 8.83 -28.77 30.11
N LEU A 13 8.92 -27.60 29.50
CA LEU A 13 7.76 -26.80 29.14
C LEU A 13 7.25 -27.25 27.77
N ALA A 14 6.39 -28.26 27.80
CA ALA A 14 5.51 -28.58 26.69
C ALA A 14 4.48 -27.44 26.56
N GLY A 15 4.81 -26.42 25.78
CA GLY A 15 3.84 -25.43 25.32
C GLY A 15 2.91 -26.08 24.32
N ALA A 16 1.74 -26.51 24.78
CA ALA A 16 0.64 -26.91 23.91
C ALA A 16 0.30 -25.72 23.01
N GLY A 17 0.55 -25.86 21.70
CA GLY A 17 0.09 -24.92 20.70
C GLY A 17 -1.44 -24.92 20.67
N GLU A 18 -2.06 -23.92 21.28
CA GLU A 18 -3.47 -23.64 21.08
C GLU A 18 -3.70 -23.33 19.60
N PRO A 19 -4.77 -23.86 18.97
CA PRO A 19 -5.11 -23.47 17.62
C PRO A 19 -5.50 -22.00 17.66
N VAL A 20 -4.68 -21.13 17.05
CA VAL A 20 -4.98 -19.71 16.84
C VAL A 20 -6.25 -19.64 16.01
N LYS A 21 -7.36 -19.52 16.71
CA LYS A 21 -8.69 -19.25 16.16
C LYS A 21 -8.55 -17.88 15.49
N SER A 22 -8.51 -17.91 14.16
CA SER A 22 -8.37 -16.73 13.31
C SER A 22 -9.38 -15.67 13.74
N ALA A 23 -8.89 -14.68 14.49
CA ALA A 23 -9.69 -13.57 14.96
C ALA A 23 -10.16 -12.81 13.70
N LYS A 24 -11.48 -12.74 13.49
CA LYS A 24 -12.05 -11.78 12.54
C LYS A 24 -11.47 -10.43 12.90
N ALA A 25 -10.72 -9.84 11.97
CA ALA A 25 -10.18 -8.50 12.12
C ALA A 25 -11.35 -7.54 12.42
N ASP A 26 -11.43 -7.10 13.66
CA ASP A 26 -12.28 -6.02 14.10
C ASP A 26 -11.76 -4.75 13.39
N SER A 27 -12.30 -4.48 12.21
CA SER A 27 -11.79 -3.41 11.35
C SER A 27 -12.30 -2.09 11.88
N LYS A 28 -11.52 -1.48 12.78
CA LYS A 28 -11.68 -0.06 13.12
C LYS A 28 -11.82 0.72 11.79
N PRO A 29 -12.80 1.63 11.68
CA PRO A 29 -12.96 2.43 10.48
C PRO A 29 -11.66 3.15 10.16
N VAL A 30 -11.13 2.93 8.95
CA VAL A 30 -9.96 3.65 8.45
C VAL A 30 -10.44 4.82 7.61
N PRO A 31 -9.82 6.00 7.73
CA PRO A 31 -10.16 7.13 6.88
C PRO A 31 -10.02 6.78 5.40
N CYS A 32 -10.64 7.61 4.55
CA CYS A 32 -10.33 7.48 3.15
C CYS A 32 -8.88 7.90 2.88
N THR A 33 -8.09 6.98 2.34
CA THR A 33 -6.69 7.20 1.98
C THR A 33 -6.49 6.89 0.51
N CYS A 34 -5.87 7.81 -0.21
CA CYS A 34 -5.50 7.72 -1.60
C CYS A 34 -4.06 7.25 -1.72
N GLY A 35 -3.79 6.30 -2.59
CA GLY A 35 -2.44 5.84 -2.89
C GLY A 35 -2.23 5.77 -4.40
N VAL A 36 -1.16 6.37 -4.89
CA VAL A 36 -0.71 6.21 -6.27
C VAL A 36 0.38 5.14 -6.30
N PHE A 37 0.17 4.11 -7.11
CA PHE A 37 1.14 3.02 -7.30
C PHE A 37 1.54 2.92 -8.77
N LEU A 38 2.79 2.59 -9.04
CA LEU A 38 3.28 2.32 -10.39
C LEU A 38 2.90 0.90 -10.84
N SER A 39 2.82 0.66 -12.14
CA SER A 39 2.49 -0.65 -12.74
C SER A 39 3.38 -1.79 -12.23
N GLY A 40 4.67 -1.55 -11.97
CA GLY A 40 5.58 -2.54 -11.41
C GLY A 40 5.27 -2.95 -9.97
N GLN A 41 4.47 -2.16 -9.24
CA GLN A 41 4.15 -2.43 -7.83
C GLN A 41 2.97 -3.39 -7.64
N PHE A 42 2.21 -3.71 -8.68
CA PHE A 42 1.06 -4.60 -8.55
C PHE A 42 0.81 -5.41 -9.82
N LYS A 43 0.13 -6.54 -9.68
CA LYS A 43 -0.30 -7.35 -10.83
C LYS A 43 -1.70 -6.94 -11.28
N LYS A 44 -1.82 -6.37 -12.48
CA LYS A 44 -3.11 -5.98 -13.06
C LYS A 44 -4.06 -7.18 -13.13
N GLY A 45 -5.31 -6.99 -12.70
CA GLY A 45 -6.32 -8.05 -12.64
C GLY A 45 -6.17 -9.03 -11.47
N SER A 46 -5.10 -8.94 -10.67
CA SER A 46 -4.96 -9.72 -9.44
C SER A 46 -5.74 -9.08 -8.28
N LYS A 47 -6.12 -9.91 -7.30
CA LYS A 47 -6.66 -9.48 -6.01
C LYS A 47 -5.56 -9.25 -4.96
N GLU A 48 -4.30 -9.49 -5.33
CA GLU A 48 -3.14 -9.20 -4.49
C GLU A 48 -3.05 -7.70 -4.18
N GLN A 49 -2.56 -7.38 -2.98
CA GLN A 49 -2.28 -6.00 -2.60
C GLN A 49 -1.04 -5.47 -3.34
N PRO A 50 -0.98 -4.16 -3.64
CA PRO A 50 0.24 -3.58 -4.19
C PRO A 50 1.41 -3.74 -3.21
N LYS A 51 2.60 -3.90 -3.76
CA LYS A 51 3.86 -4.07 -3.03
C LYS A 51 4.53 -2.71 -2.80
N GLY A 52 5.23 -2.61 -1.68
CA GLY A 52 5.95 -1.39 -1.30
C GLY A 52 5.01 -0.26 -0.91
N VAL A 53 5.56 0.95 -0.87
CA VAL A 53 4.83 2.16 -0.54
C VAL A 53 4.32 2.87 -1.79
N PRO A 54 3.14 3.49 -1.77
CA PRO A 54 2.69 4.34 -2.86
C PRO A 54 3.63 5.54 -3.04
N VAL A 55 3.82 5.98 -4.30
CA VAL A 55 4.64 7.15 -4.66
C VAL A 55 3.98 8.47 -4.25
N LEU A 56 2.66 8.46 -4.04
CA LEU A 56 1.90 9.58 -3.49
C LEU A 56 0.82 9.02 -2.58
N THR A 57 0.76 9.53 -1.34
CA THR A 57 -0.31 9.22 -0.40
C THR A 57 -1.02 10.49 0.01
N GLN A 58 -2.34 10.44 0.11
CA GLN A 58 -3.14 11.49 0.73
C GLN A 58 -4.18 10.85 1.64
N GLU A 59 -4.25 11.26 2.89
CA GLU A 59 -5.21 10.77 3.86
C GLU A 59 -6.19 11.89 4.23
N MET A 60 -7.46 11.53 4.39
CA MET A 60 -8.51 12.43 4.88
C MET A 60 -8.81 12.14 6.35
N ASP A 61 -9.46 13.07 7.05
CA ASP A 61 -9.72 12.90 8.48
C ASP A 61 -10.81 11.86 8.79
N THR A 62 -11.73 11.61 7.85
CA THR A 62 -12.92 10.79 8.09
C THR A 62 -13.10 9.65 7.08
N PRO A 63 -13.57 8.47 7.52
CA PRO A 63 -14.01 7.42 6.62
C PRO A 63 -15.31 7.81 5.90
N PHE A 64 -15.51 7.28 4.70
CA PHE A 64 -16.84 7.19 4.08
C PHE A 64 -17.53 5.89 4.52
N MET A 65 -18.80 5.74 4.13
CA MET A 65 -19.59 4.55 4.40
C MET A 65 -18.90 3.26 3.92
N ASN A 66 -19.04 2.17 4.65
CA ASN A 66 -18.49 0.85 4.29
C ASN A 66 -19.31 0.15 3.20
N ASN A 67 -19.38 0.75 2.02
CA ASN A 67 -20.09 0.18 0.88
C ASN A 67 -19.50 0.71 -0.44
N ALA A 68 -20.04 0.21 -1.56
CA ALA A 68 -19.60 0.62 -2.90
C ALA A 68 -19.77 2.14 -3.13
N MET A 69 -20.79 2.77 -2.57
CA MET A 69 -21.01 4.22 -2.68
C MET A 69 -19.92 5.00 -1.94
N GLY A 70 -19.59 4.61 -0.71
CA GLY A 70 -18.51 5.23 0.06
C GLY A 70 -17.15 5.07 -0.61
N ASN A 71 -16.88 3.91 -1.22
CA ASN A 71 -15.66 3.74 -2.04
C ASN A 71 -15.64 4.66 -3.27
N ARG A 72 -16.79 4.91 -3.91
CA ARG A 72 -16.89 5.88 -5.01
C ARG A 72 -16.68 7.32 -4.53
N GLN A 73 -17.26 7.70 -3.39
CA GLN A 73 -17.04 9.02 -2.78
C GLN A 73 -15.57 9.24 -2.43
N CYS A 74 -14.95 8.24 -1.78
CA CYS A 74 -13.53 8.20 -1.47
C CYS A 74 -12.68 8.39 -2.75
N THR A 75 -13.00 7.62 -3.78
CA THR A 75 -12.33 7.70 -5.10
C THR A 75 -12.43 9.09 -5.73
N ASN A 76 -13.62 9.70 -5.74
CA ASN A 76 -13.82 11.03 -6.30
C ASN A 76 -13.04 12.10 -5.52
N LYS A 77 -13.04 12.04 -4.18
CA LYS A 77 -12.22 12.94 -3.36
C LYS A 77 -10.73 12.75 -3.59
N CYS A 78 -10.28 11.50 -3.77
CA CYS A 78 -8.90 11.25 -4.15
C CYS A 78 -8.53 11.90 -5.48
N LEU A 79 -9.40 11.86 -6.49
CA LEU A 79 -9.14 12.54 -7.75
C LEU A 79 -9.06 14.06 -7.58
N GLU A 80 -9.99 14.68 -6.87
CA GLU A 80 -9.99 16.12 -6.59
C GLU A 80 -8.64 16.56 -5.97
N MET A 81 -8.12 15.80 -5.01
CA MET A 81 -6.84 16.10 -4.36
C MET A 81 -5.62 15.79 -5.23
N ILE A 82 -5.64 14.71 -6.01
CA ILE A 82 -4.49 14.31 -6.83
C ILE A 82 -4.30 15.26 -8.03
N ILE A 83 -5.38 15.88 -8.53
CA ILE A 83 -5.31 16.82 -9.65
C ILE A 83 -4.30 17.95 -9.40
N THR A 84 -4.16 18.42 -8.16
CA THR A 84 -3.19 19.47 -7.82
C THR A 84 -1.74 19.04 -7.97
N HIS A 85 -1.47 17.73 -7.90
CA HIS A 85 -0.15 17.13 -8.03
C HIS A 85 0.18 16.71 -9.46
N LEU A 86 -0.81 16.61 -10.35
CA LEU A 86 -0.62 16.14 -11.73
C LEU A 86 0.42 16.94 -12.54
N PRO A 87 0.49 18.28 -12.45
CA PRO A 87 1.50 19.05 -13.19
C PRO A 87 2.94 18.67 -12.82
N LYS A 88 3.18 18.32 -11.56
CA LYS A 88 4.50 17.95 -11.02
C LYS A 88 4.69 16.45 -10.82
N SER A 89 3.74 15.64 -11.27
CA SER A 89 3.77 14.20 -10.99
C SER A 89 4.98 13.48 -11.58
N GLY A 90 5.58 13.99 -12.66
CA GLY A 90 6.85 13.46 -13.17
C GLY A 90 7.99 13.62 -12.16
N ASP A 91 8.15 14.84 -11.63
CA ASP A 91 9.16 15.14 -10.61
C ASP A 91 8.92 14.35 -9.33
N ILE A 92 7.66 14.28 -8.86
CA ILE A 92 7.29 13.52 -7.65
C ILE A 92 7.64 12.05 -7.82
N ILE A 93 7.27 11.43 -8.94
CA ILE A 93 7.57 10.02 -9.19
C ILE A 93 9.08 9.80 -9.23
N CYS A 94 9.81 10.57 -10.04
CA CYS A 94 11.25 10.38 -10.20
C CYS A 94 12.07 10.71 -8.94
N ALA A 95 11.52 11.50 -8.00
CA ALA A 95 12.16 11.80 -6.73
C ALA A 95 11.83 10.78 -5.61
N THR A 96 10.74 10.01 -5.74
CA THR A 96 10.24 9.10 -4.68
C THR A 96 10.58 7.63 -4.88
N VAL A 97 10.85 7.22 -6.12
CA VAL A 97 11.29 5.86 -6.45
C VAL A 97 12.82 5.75 -6.45
N ASP A 98 13.33 4.57 -6.08
CA ASP A 98 14.76 4.29 -6.18
C ASP A 98 15.25 4.36 -7.63
N ARG A 99 16.42 5.00 -7.78
CA ARG A 99 16.65 6.09 -8.75
C ARG A 99 16.71 5.75 -10.24
N ASP A 100 16.64 4.49 -10.64
CA ASP A 100 16.87 4.10 -12.04
C ASP A 100 15.89 3.07 -12.60
N LEU A 101 14.89 2.63 -11.83
CA LEU A 101 14.03 1.50 -12.22
C LEU A 101 12.72 1.91 -12.91
N VAL A 102 12.44 3.20 -13.01
CA VAL A 102 11.22 3.68 -13.68
C VAL A 102 11.46 3.77 -15.18
N HIS A 103 11.25 2.63 -15.82
CA HIS A 103 11.29 2.48 -17.26
C HIS A 103 9.88 2.27 -17.78
N LYS A 104 9.24 3.36 -18.23
CA LYS A 104 7.93 3.31 -18.90
C LYS A 104 6.83 2.76 -17.98
N GLU A 105 6.76 3.31 -16.77
CA GLU A 105 5.74 2.95 -15.78
C GLU A 105 4.47 3.79 -15.95
N ARG A 106 3.32 3.21 -15.65
CA ARG A 106 2.06 3.94 -15.55
C ARG A 106 1.62 4.02 -14.09
N ALA A 107 1.15 5.19 -13.68
CA ALA A 107 0.63 5.41 -12.34
C ALA A 107 -0.85 5.05 -12.25
N PHE A 108 -1.27 4.39 -11.16
CA PHE A 108 -2.63 3.92 -10.90
C PHE A 108 -3.12 4.38 -9.53
N LEU A 109 -4.40 4.76 -9.45
CA LEU A 109 -5.03 5.17 -8.21
C LEU A 109 -5.64 3.97 -7.46
N PHE A 110 -5.26 3.84 -6.21
CA PHE A 110 -5.84 2.94 -5.23
C PHE A 110 -6.43 3.74 -4.08
N VAL A 111 -7.44 3.16 -3.42
CA VAL A 111 -8.06 3.75 -2.23
C VAL A 111 -8.15 2.75 -1.09
N LYS A 112 -8.01 3.25 0.14
CA LYS A 112 -8.50 2.59 1.36
C LYS A 112 -9.69 3.37 1.86
N ASN A 113 -10.71 2.69 2.33
CA ASN A 113 -11.87 3.30 2.97
C ASN A 113 -12.53 2.26 3.87
N TYR A 114 -12.67 2.56 5.16
CA TYR A 114 -13.23 1.69 6.18
C TYR A 114 -12.47 0.36 6.43
N SER A 115 -11.72 -0.13 5.44
CA SER A 115 -10.82 -1.27 5.49
C SER A 115 -9.37 -0.85 5.21
N GLN A 116 -8.42 -1.48 5.91
CA GLN A 116 -6.97 -1.30 5.68
C GLN A 116 -6.46 -1.85 4.33
N LYS A 117 -7.34 -2.40 3.49
CA LYS A 117 -6.98 -2.97 2.18
C LYS A 117 -7.08 -1.92 1.08
N TRP A 118 -6.05 -1.86 0.24
CA TRP A 118 -6.08 -1.10 -1.00
C TRP A 118 -7.04 -1.73 -2.00
N VAL A 119 -7.89 -0.89 -2.57
CA VAL A 119 -8.83 -1.23 -3.64
C VAL A 119 -8.38 -0.50 -4.90
N ASN A 120 -8.15 -1.24 -5.98
CA ASN A 120 -7.81 -0.67 -7.27
C ASN A 120 -9.06 0.02 -7.87
N THR A 121 -8.92 1.29 -8.23
CA THR A 121 -10.02 2.06 -8.84
C THR A 121 -10.14 1.85 -10.36
N ASN A 122 -9.17 1.15 -10.96
CA ASN A 122 -8.91 1.02 -12.39
C ASN A 122 -8.60 2.33 -13.11
N MET A 123 -8.42 3.42 -12.38
CA MET A 123 -7.98 4.69 -12.95
C MET A 123 -6.47 4.76 -13.00
N SER A 124 -5.97 5.30 -14.10
CA SER A 124 -4.54 5.45 -14.37
C SER A 124 -4.24 6.82 -14.93
N ALA A 125 -3.01 7.27 -14.76
CA ALA A 125 -2.53 8.43 -15.49
C ALA A 125 -2.63 8.20 -17.01
N GLY A 126 -3.00 9.25 -17.76
CA GLY A 126 -3.06 9.23 -19.22
C GLY A 126 -1.70 9.25 -19.92
N ARG A 127 -0.60 9.07 -19.18
CA ARG A 127 0.77 9.04 -19.69
C ARG A 127 1.61 8.03 -18.93
N GLU A 128 2.76 7.72 -19.52
CA GLU A 128 3.81 6.90 -18.91
C GLU A 128 4.91 7.81 -18.34
N PHE A 129 5.61 7.28 -17.36
CA PHE A 129 6.69 7.95 -16.64
C PHE A 129 8.00 7.20 -16.87
N CYS A 130 9.03 7.97 -17.21
CA CYS A 130 10.40 7.50 -17.35
C CYS A 130 11.31 8.46 -16.60
N CYS A 131 12.22 7.89 -15.81
CA CYS A 131 13.12 8.65 -14.96
C CYS A 131 14.56 8.31 -15.32
N LYS A 132 15.43 9.33 -15.35
CA LYS A 132 16.86 9.19 -15.49
C LYS A 132 17.53 10.21 -14.59
N ASP A 133 18.45 9.78 -13.73
CA ASP A 133 19.15 10.67 -12.78
C ASP A 133 18.17 11.48 -11.89
N ASN A 134 17.03 10.88 -11.48
CA ASN A 134 15.90 11.52 -10.78
C ASN A 134 15.12 12.58 -11.57
N VAL A 135 15.41 12.75 -12.86
CA VAL A 135 14.74 13.73 -13.70
C VAL A 135 13.74 13.02 -14.61
N PRO A 136 12.49 13.50 -14.70
CA PRO A 136 11.54 12.95 -15.66
C PRO A 136 11.98 13.28 -17.09
N TYR A 137 11.90 12.30 -17.98
CA TYR A 137 12.14 12.49 -19.40
C TYR A 137 11.02 11.81 -20.22
N LYS A 138 10.95 12.18 -21.50
CA LYS A 138 9.97 11.60 -22.42
C LYS A 138 10.29 10.11 -22.65
N CYS A 139 9.35 9.24 -22.32
CA CYS A 139 9.50 7.81 -22.59
C CYS A 139 9.74 7.54 -24.08
N PRO A 140 10.68 6.65 -24.44
CA PRO A 140 10.91 6.24 -25.82
C PRO A 140 9.63 5.66 -26.44
N ILE A 141 9.35 6.05 -27.68
CA ILE A 141 8.32 5.44 -28.51
C ILE A 141 8.92 4.10 -28.95
N SER A 142 8.44 3.00 -28.38
CA SER A 142 8.83 1.65 -28.82
C SER A 142 8.09 1.29 -30.09
#